data_AF-A0A832I5S1-F1
#
_entry.id   AF-A0A832I5S1-F1
#
_cell.length_a   1.000
_cell.length_b   1.000
_cell.length_c   1.000
_cell.angle_alpha   90.00
_cell.angle_beta   90.00
_cell.angle_gamma   90.00
#
_symmetry.space_group_name_H-M   'P 1'
#
loop_
_entity.id
_entity.type
_entity.pdbx_description
1 polymer ?
#
loop_
_entity_poly.entity_id
_entity_poly.type
_entity_poly.pdbx_seq_one_letter_code
_entity_poly.pdbx_strand_id
1 'polypeptide(L)'
;MKRLIVAVFFMIFSAIAFALSLVIVNSFLYDFDFFDDPATSDEAFCSRVVNGDTIVINDGVYVRLIGVNTPETIHPSEPVEQFGKEASEFTRTHLEGKTVYLTYDQNRQDKYGRLLAYVWLPVEFRGETKYVLWNAVLILNGYGNVYTDFAFKEEYMEKFRELECYARKLRLGLWSTSTEPQKAQGSTSTEPQKTQESTPVESQETEDVKTYNVKIVTIQYKDKDEYIVIQNFGTSPVNLAGWKIFSKGGQWYTFPNITLDPGERISVHSGPEASGALVWTNQYIWNDKGDKATLYDVNGNVVSEYEY
;
A
#
# COMPACT_ATOMS: atom_id res chain seq x y z
N MET A 1 3.66 25.92 -29.56
CA MET A 1 2.78 26.58 -28.57
C MET A 1 2.80 25.75 -27.30
N LYS A 2 3.28 26.39 -26.21
CA LYS A 2 3.08 26.11 -24.78
C LYS A 2 3.09 24.67 -24.29
N ARG A 3 4.19 24.26 -23.65
CA ARG A 3 4.16 23.48 -22.39
C ARG A 3 5.16 24.12 -21.41
N LEU A 4 4.61 25.04 -20.65
CA LEU A 4 5.16 25.74 -19.49
C LEU A 4 4.60 25.02 -18.25
N ILE A 5 5.27 25.18 -17.10
CA ILE A 5 4.81 24.87 -15.72
C ILE A 5 5.18 23.42 -15.33
N VAL A 6 6.10 23.03 -14.44
CA VAL A 6 6.81 23.48 -13.21
C VAL A 6 6.25 22.96 -11.87
N ALA A 7 7.12 22.22 -11.18
CA ALA A 7 7.04 21.46 -9.95
C ALA A 7 6.88 22.26 -8.64
N VAL A 8 6.02 21.75 -7.75
CA VAL A 8 6.22 21.68 -6.28
C VAL A 8 5.48 20.45 -5.75
N PHE A 9 6.21 19.38 -5.44
CA PHE A 9 5.73 18.29 -4.58
C PHE A 9 6.81 17.78 -3.61
N PHE A 10 8.01 18.39 -3.63
CA PHE A 10 9.18 17.95 -2.85
C PHE A 10 9.69 18.96 -1.81
N MET A 11 9.05 20.13 -1.66
CA MET A 11 9.61 21.21 -0.84
C MET A 11 9.05 21.33 0.59
N ILE A 12 8.28 20.34 1.08
CA ILE A 12 7.86 20.34 2.49
C ILE A 12 8.72 19.42 3.39
N PHE A 13 9.53 18.47 2.88
CA PHE A 13 10.39 17.64 3.76
C PHE A 13 11.86 17.46 3.35
N SER A 14 12.68 18.26 4.05
CA SER A 14 13.97 17.91 4.66
C SER A 14 15.24 17.89 3.79
N ALA A 15 16.24 18.55 4.33
CA ALA A 15 17.58 18.75 3.81
C ALA A 15 18.45 17.47 3.87
N ILE A 16 18.02 16.41 3.19
CA ILE A 16 18.88 15.23 2.95
C ILE A 16 18.83 14.89 1.47
N ALA A 17 19.64 15.61 0.70
CA ALA A 17 20.04 15.17 -0.63
C ALA A 17 20.96 13.97 -0.49
N PHE A 18 20.55 12.78 -0.94
CA PHE A 18 21.50 11.74 -1.32
C PHE A 18 20.95 10.85 -2.45
N ALA A 19 21.46 11.13 -3.65
CA ALA A 19 21.76 10.17 -4.72
C ALA A 19 20.66 9.19 -5.18
N LEU A 20 19.49 9.69 -5.58
CA LEU A 20 18.69 9.04 -6.62
C LEU A 20 18.91 9.80 -7.92
N SER A 21 19.29 9.08 -8.98
CA SER A 21 19.62 9.64 -10.29
C SER A 21 18.53 10.63 -10.71
N LEU A 22 18.94 11.86 -11.04
CA LEU A 22 18.10 12.99 -11.44
C LEU A 22 17.01 12.68 -12.47
N VAL A 23 17.08 11.54 -13.17
CA VAL A 23 16.15 11.12 -14.23
C VAL A 23 14.87 10.46 -13.72
N ILE A 24 14.90 9.73 -12.60
CA ILE A 24 13.74 8.98 -12.04
C ILE A 24 12.96 9.82 -11.01
N VAL A 25 13.62 10.81 -10.41
CA VAL A 25 12.98 11.86 -9.59
C VAL A 25 12.41 12.98 -10.48
N ASN A 26 13.06 13.26 -11.62
CA ASN A 26 12.36 13.74 -12.82
C ASN A 26 11.35 12.65 -13.26
N SER A 27 10.58 12.71 -14.34
CA SER A 27 9.47 11.79 -14.63
C SER A 27 8.32 11.71 -13.59
N PHE A 28 8.56 11.56 -12.27
CA PHE A 28 7.51 11.34 -11.29
C PHE A 28 6.99 12.60 -10.58
N LEU A 29 7.81 13.66 -10.51
CA LEU A 29 7.45 14.93 -9.85
C LEU A 29 6.74 15.96 -10.73
N TYR A 30 6.17 15.54 -11.85
CA TYR A 30 5.83 16.45 -12.96
C TYR A 30 4.34 16.72 -13.22
N ASP A 31 3.40 16.16 -12.47
CA ASP A 31 1.97 16.47 -12.64
C ASP A 31 1.34 17.02 -11.36
N PHE A 32 1.11 18.34 -11.34
CA PHE A 32 0.26 18.98 -10.33
C PHE A 32 -1.23 18.78 -10.62
N ASP A 33 -1.57 18.36 -11.85
CA ASP A 33 -2.93 18.08 -12.31
C ASP A 33 -3.32 16.60 -12.12
N PHE A 34 -2.65 15.89 -11.21
CA PHE A 34 -2.98 14.48 -10.94
C PHE A 34 -4.40 14.35 -10.38
N PHE A 35 -4.88 15.35 -9.65
CA PHE A 35 -6.30 15.50 -9.34
C PHE A 35 -6.77 16.89 -9.78
N ASP A 36 -7.99 16.97 -10.31
CA ASP A 36 -8.60 18.25 -10.64
C ASP A 36 -8.77 19.11 -9.38
N ASP A 37 -8.48 20.41 -9.49
CA ASP A 37 -8.73 21.38 -8.42
C ASP A 37 -10.20 21.31 -7.96
N PRO A 38 -10.48 21.48 -6.66
CA PRO A 38 -11.82 21.33 -6.11
C PRO A 38 -12.72 22.52 -6.50
N ALA A 39 -13.26 22.49 -7.72
CA ALA A 39 -14.10 23.55 -8.29
C ALA A 39 -15.35 23.89 -7.45
N THR A 40 -15.82 22.92 -6.64
CA THR A 40 -16.89 23.13 -5.66
C THR A 40 -16.49 22.44 -4.37
N SER A 41 -16.19 23.21 -3.33
CA SER A 41 -15.74 22.71 -2.03
C SER A 41 -16.26 23.56 -0.88
N ASP A 42 -16.35 22.94 0.29
CA ASP A 42 -16.68 23.62 1.53
C ASP A 42 -15.38 24.00 2.26
N GLU A 43 -15.22 25.28 2.60
CA GLU A 43 -14.10 25.75 3.43
C GLU A 43 -14.36 25.41 4.91
N ALA A 44 -13.33 24.91 5.60
CA ALA A 44 -13.42 24.57 7.01
C ALA A 44 -12.09 24.80 7.76
N PHE A 45 -12.17 25.11 9.06
CA PHE A 45 -10.99 25.21 9.92
C PHE A 45 -10.70 23.88 10.61
N CYS A 46 -9.51 23.31 10.38
CA CYS A 46 -9.08 22.09 11.04
C CYS A 46 -8.62 22.41 12.48
N SER A 47 -9.55 22.25 13.42
CA SER A 47 -9.34 22.51 14.85
C SER A 47 -8.44 21.50 15.55
N ARG A 48 -8.46 20.23 15.11
CA ARG A 48 -7.73 19.14 15.77
C ARG A 48 -7.50 17.97 14.84
N VAL A 49 -6.37 17.30 14.98
CA VAL A 49 -6.09 16.01 14.32
C VAL A 49 -6.22 14.87 15.33
N VAL A 50 -7.08 13.89 15.02
CA VAL A 50 -7.32 12.71 15.88
C VAL A 50 -6.24 11.66 15.61
N ASN A 51 -6.11 11.24 14.35
CA ASN A 51 -5.08 10.33 13.86
C ASN A 51 -4.77 10.67 12.39
N GLY A 52 -4.01 9.82 11.68
CA GLY A 52 -3.55 10.10 10.32
C GLY A 52 -4.67 10.33 9.30
N ASP A 53 -5.86 9.76 9.50
CA ASP A 53 -6.97 9.82 8.53
C ASP A 53 -8.27 10.37 9.12
N THR A 54 -8.23 10.92 10.33
CA THR A 54 -9.37 11.50 11.00
C THR A 54 -9.02 12.87 11.60
N ILE A 55 -9.75 13.90 11.18
CA ILE A 55 -9.61 15.29 11.67
C ILE A 55 -10.92 15.79 12.29
N VAL A 56 -10.84 16.88 13.04
CA VAL A 56 -12.01 17.62 13.56
C VAL A 56 -11.98 19.03 12.98
N ILE A 57 -13.08 19.41 12.34
CA ILE A 57 -13.27 20.74 11.76
C ILE A 57 -14.28 21.56 12.57
N ASN A 58 -14.15 22.88 12.49
CA ASN A 58 -15.08 23.87 13.05
C ASN A 58 -15.49 23.56 14.50
N ASP A 59 -14.55 23.05 15.30
CA ASP A 59 -14.72 22.70 16.71
C ASP A 59 -15.89 21.73 17.02
N GLY A 60 -16.00 20.65 16.24
CA GLY A 60 -16.88 19.54 16.66
C GLY A 60 -17.24 18.50 15.60
N VAL A 61 -16.97 18.77 14.32
CA VAL A 61 -17.33 17.85 13.24
C VAL A 61 -16.15 16.93 12.92
N TYR A 62 -16.33 15.63 13.17
CA TYR A 62 -15.34 14.62 12.82
C TYR A 62 -15.40 14.32 11.32
N VAL A 63 -14.24 14.32 10.67
CA VAL A 63 -14.08 14.01 9.25
C VAL A 63 -13.18 12.80 9.11
N ARG A 64 -13.66 11.74 8.44
CA ARG A 64 -12.89 10.57 8.03
C ARG A 64 -12.47 10.73 6.57
N LEU A 65 -11.17 10.69 6.32
CA LEU A 65 -10.61 10.85 4.99
C LEU A 65 -10.97 9.65 4.10
N ILE A 66 -11.52 9.93 2.93
CA ILE A 66 -11.90 8.91 1.94
C ILE A 66 -10.65 8.28 1.30
N GLY A 67 -10.68 6.96 1.08
CA GLY A 67 -9.71 6.25 0.24
C GLY A 67 -8.35 5.94 0.87
N VAL A 68 -8.12 6.37 2.11
CA VAL A 68 -6.89 6.10 2.87
C VAL A 68 -7.21 5.50 4.25
N ASN A 69 -6.45 4.50 4.66
CA ASN A 69 -6.46 3.98 6.03
C ASN A 69 -5.07 4.10 6.63
N THR A 70 -4.97 4.77 7.77
CA THR A 70 -3.73 4.95 8.51
C THR A 70 -3.71 4.01 9.71
N PRO A 71 -2.53 3.57 10.18
CA PRO A 71 -2.45 2.67 11.31
C PRO A 71 -3.00 3.31 12.59
N GLU A 72 -3.73 2.53 13.37
CA GLU A 72 -4.44 3.04 14.54
C GLU A 72 -3.49 3.41 15.69
N THR A 73 -3.81 4.48 16.40
CA THR A 73 -2.95 5.06 17.45
C THR A 73 -3.61 5.20 18.80
N ILE A 74 -4.93 5.20 18.88
CA ILE A 74 -5.66 5.63 20.08
C ILE A 74 -6.70 4.58 20.53
N HIS A 75 -6.81 3.43 19.86
CA HIS A 75 -7.76 2.41 20.30
C HIS A 75 -7.36 1.83 21.68
N PRO A 76 -8.21 1.92 22.72
CA PRO A 76 -7.83 1.55 24.09
C PRO A 76 -7.46 0.07 24.29
N SER A 77 -7.87 -0.79 23.36
CA SER A 77 -7.69 -2.25 23.43
C SER A 77 -6.72 -2.81 22.40
N GLU A 78 -6.24 -2.02 21.45
CA GLU A 78 -5.35 -2.51 20.39
C GLU A 78 -3.93 -1.98 20.59
N PRO A 79 -2.90 -2.77 20.26
CA PRO A 79 -1.54 -2.26 20.23
C PRO A 79 -1.44 -1.12 19.22
N VAL A 80 -0.67 -0.08 19.54
CA VAL A 80 -0.34 0.98 18.57
C VAL A 80 0.29 0.31 17.36
N GLU A 81 -0.34 0.48 16.20
CA GLU A 81 0.15 -0.12 14.97
C GLU A 81 1.43 0.58 14.51
N GLN A 82 2.34 -0.17 13.91
CA GLN A 82 3.58 0.37 13.38
C GLN A 82 3.28 1.54 12.43
N PHE A 83 4.01 2.64 12.56
CA PHE A 83 3.85 3.87 11.78
C PHE A 83 2.61 4.73 12.09
N GLY A 84 1.76 4.33 13.04
CA GLY A 84 0.56 5.09 13.37
C GLY A 84 0.85 6.47 13.97
N LYS A 85 1.85 6.56 14.88
CA LYS A 85 2.22 7.84 15.53
C LYS A 85 2.77 8.82 14.51
N GLU A 86 3.61 8.31 13.62
CA GLU A 86 4.24 9.05 12.53
C GLU A 86 3.18 9.59 11.56
N ALA A 87 2.20 8.78 11.16
CA ALA A 87 1.08 9.21 10.32
C ALA A 87 0.23 10.31 10.99
N SER A 88 -0.01 10.17 12.30
CA SER A 88 -0.79 11.13 13.08
C SER A 88 -0.07 12.45 13.27
N GLU A 89 1.23 12.42 13.59
CA GLU A 89 2.08 13.62 13.71
C GLU A 89 2.28 14.31 12.36
N PHE A 90 2.42 13.54 11.29
CA PHE A 90 2.49 14.08 9.94
C PHE A 90 1.22 14.86 9.61
N THR A 91 0.03 14.30 9.82
CA THR A 91 -1.23 15.02 9.60
C THR A 91 -1.38 16.23 10.52
N ARG A 92 -1.03 16.09 11.81
CA ARG A 92 -1.09 17.21 12.77
C ARG A 92 -0.26 18.40 12.34
N THR A 93 0.98 18.17 11.94
CA THR A 93 1.92 19.23 11.56
C THR A 93 1.42 20.04 10.35
N HIS A 94 0.63 19.43 9.47
CA HIS A 94 0.20 20.06 8.21
C HIS A 94 -1.23 20.56 8.22
N LEU A 95 -2.14 19.95 8.98
CA LEU A 95 -3.55 20.32 8.93
C LEU A 95 -4.00 21.05 10.19
N GLU A 96 -3.47 20.72 11.37
CA GLU A 96 -3.96 21.31 12.62
C GLU A 96 -3.73 22.83 12.64
N GLY A 97 -4.79 23.57 12.97
CA GLY A 97 -4.77 25.03 13.00
C GLY A 97 -4.79 25.70 11.61
N LYS A 98 -5.11 24.96 10.53
CA LYS A 98 -5.18 25.52 9.16
C LYS A 98 -6.59 25.43 8.56
N THR A 99 -6.85 26.31 7.61
CA THR A 99 -8.00 26.22 6.71
C THR A 99 -7.78 25.13 5.68
N VAL A 100 -8.77 24.26 5.51
CA VAL A 100 -8.83 23.17 4.52
C VAL A 100 -10.12 23.28 3.71
N TYR A 101 -10.14 22.64 2.55
CA TYR A 101 -11.31 22.57 1.68
C TYR A 101 -11.77 21.12 1.55
N LEU A 102 -13.08 20.91 1.55
CA LEU A 102 -13.68 19.58 1.56
C LEU A 102 -14.47 19.34 0.27
N THR A 103 -14.20 18.21 -0.38
CA THR A 103 -15.08 17.66 -1.41
C THR A 103 -15.61 16.30 -0.99
N TYR A 104 -16.74 15.91 -1.56
CA TYR A 104 -17.51 14.75 -1.10
C TYR A 104 -17.78 13.79 -2.24
N ASP A 105 -18.07 12.54 -1.87
CA ASP A 105 -18.61 11.54 -2.78
C ASP A 105 -20.09 11.24 -2.45
N GLN A 106 -20.65 10.16 -3.01
CA GLN A 106 -22.06 9.78 -2.90
C GLN A 106 -22.56 9.76 -1.45
N ASN A 107 -21.83 9.08 -0.57
CA ASN A 107 -22.16 8.99 0.85
C ASN A 107 -21.35 10.00 1.65
N ARG A 108 -22.04 10.91 2.34
CA ARG A 108 -21.39 11.94 3.14
C ARG A 108 -21.11 11.52 4.58
N GLN A 109 -21.65 10.40 5.05
CA GLN A 109 -21.44 9.94 6.42
C GLN A 109 -21.15 8.45 6.48
N ASP A 110 -20.29 8.06 7.41
CA ASP A 110 -20.10 6.64 7.74
C ASP A 110 -21.08 6.16 8.82
N LYS A 111 -21.01 4.86 9.16
CA LYS A 111 -21.85 4.23 10.19
C LYS A 111 -21.66 4.81 11.60
N TYR A 112 -20.61 5.59 11.84
CA TYR A 112 -20.31 6.23 13.11
C TYR A 112 -20.70 7.72 13.13
N GLY A 113 -21.32 8.22 12.05
CA GLY A 113 -21.74 9.62 11.92
C GLY A 113 -20.61 10.59 11.60
N ARG A 114 -19.42 10.11 11.21
CA ARG A 114 -18.32 10.98 10.76
C ARG A 114 -18.58 11.43 9.33
N LEU A 115 -18.25 12.67 9.03
CA LEU A 115 -18.30 13.22 7.68
C LEU A 115 -17.23 12.53 6.81
N LEU A 116 -17.61 11.99 5.65
CA LEU A 116 -16.68 11.41 4.67
C LEU A 116 -16.26 12.49 3.67
N ALA A 117 -14.96 12.79 3.59
CA ALA A 117 -14.47 13.81 2.67
C ALA A 117 -13.06 13.53 2.08
N TYR A 118 -12.82 14.13 0.93
CA TYR A 118 -11.49 14.45 0.43
C TYR A 118 -11.06 15.79 1.00
N VAL A 119 -9.87 15.86 1.58
CA VAL A 119 -9.36 17.05 2.27
C VAL A 119 -8.28 17.69 1.43
N TRP A 120 -8.47 18.96 1.09
CA TRP A 120 -7.59 19.75 0.24
C TRP A 120 -6.91 20.84 1.06
N LEU A 121 -5.58 20.87 1.02
CA LEU A 121 -4.77 21.88 1.66
C LEU A 121 -4.37 22.95 0.62
N PRO A 122 -4.76 24.23 0.80
CA PRO A 122 -4.29 25.30 -0.07
C PRO A 122 -2.80 25.54 0.15
N VAL A 123 -2.04 25.65 -0.92
CA VAL A 123 -0.61 25.96 -0.91
C VAL A 123 -0.31 27.07 -1.91
N GLU A 124 0.52 28.03 -1.51
CA GLU A 124 0.98 29.08 -2.42
C GLU A 124 2.15 28.59 -3.25
N PHE A 125 2.00 28.61 -4.58
CA PHE A 125 3.04 28.21 -5.50
C PHE A 125 3.16 29.21 -6.65
N ARG A 126 4.32 29.87 -6.75
CA ARG A 126 4.62 30.88 -7.78
C ARG A 126 3.62 32.04 -7.86
N GLY A 127 3.02 32.38 -6.72
CA GLY A 127 2.00 33.44 -6.63
C GLY A 127 0.60 33.00 -7.05
N GLU A 128 0.37 31.69 -7.23
CA GLU A 128 -0.94 31.10 -7.42
C GLU A 128 -1.26 30.15 -6.25
N THR A 129 -2.48 30.22 -5.74
CA THR A 129 -2.99 29.21 -4.81
C THR A 129 -3.25 27.92 -5.59
N LYS A 130 -2.73 26.81 -5.07
CA LYS A 130 -2.96 25.46 -5.57
C LYS A 130 -3.52 24.59 -4.45
N TYR A 131 -4.18 23.49 -4.80
CA TYR A 131 -4.82 22.61 -3.81
C TYR A 131 -4.16 21.23 -3.80
N VAL A 132 -3.67 20.83 -2.64
CA VAL A 132 -3.05 19.51 -2.46
C VAL A 132 -4.04 18.58 -1.78
N LEU A 133 -4.35 17.46 -2.43
CA LEU A 133 -5.21 16.41 -1.85
C LEU A 133 -4.47 15.65 -0.75
N TRP A 134 -4.80 15.90 0.51
CA TRP A 134 -4.11 15.31 1.67
C TRP A 134 -4.23 13.79 1.71
N ASN A 135 -5.37 13.24 1.30
CA ASN A 135 -5.61 11.80 1.20
C ASN A 135 -4.53 11.11 0.35
N ALA A 136 -4.19 11.73 -0.79
CA ALA A 136 -3.15 11.25 -1.70
C ALA A 136 -1.74 11.35 -1.07
N VAL A 137 -1.47 12.45 -0.35
CA VAL A 137 -0.18 12.67 0.32
C VAL A 137 0.12 11.56 1.33
N LEU A 138 -0.89 11.16 2.11
CA LEU A 138 -0.74 10.08 3.09
C LEU A 138 -0.36 8.76 2.43
N ILE A 139 -1.03 8.41 1.32
CA ILE A 139 -0.77 7.16 0.59
C ILE A 139 0.62 7.19 -0.06
N LEU A 140 0.94 8.27 -0.77
CA LEU A 140 2.20 8.42 -1.50
C LEU A 140 3.43 8.32 -0.59
N ASN A 141 3.33 8.83 0.64
CA ASN A 141 4.43 8.78 1.60
C ASN A 141 4.42 7.52 2.47
N GLY A 142 3.49 6.59 2.23
CA GLY A 142 3.36 5.35 2.98
C GLY A 142 2.88 5.55 4.42
N TYR A 143 2.16 6.64 4.72
CA TYR A 143 1.52 6.85 6.03
C TYR A 143 0.16 6.13 6.15
N GLY A 144 -0.41 5.71 5.03
CA GLY A 144 -1.61 4.90 4.98
C GLY A 144 -1.67 4.04 3.73
N ASN A 145 -2.49 2.99 3.79
CA ASN A 145 -2.80 2.13 2.65
C ASN A 145 -4.09 2.59 1.97
N VAL A 146 -4.29 2.16 0.73
CA VAL A 146 -5.53 2.41 0.00
C VAL A 146 -6.68 1.67 0.67
N TYR A 147 -7.78 2.37 0.92
CA TYR A 147 -8.93 1.85 1.65
C TYR A 147 -10.20 1.95 0.83
N THR A 148 -10.85 0.81 0.60
CA THR A 148 -11.89 0.67 -0.42
C THR A 148 -13.31 0.45 0.07
N ASP A 149 -13.54 0.48 1.39
CA ASP A 149 -14.85 0.09 1.94
C ASP A 149 -15.94 1.16 1.72
N PHE A 150 -15.56 2.38 1.31
CA PHE A 150 -16.51 3.43 0.96
C PHE A 150 -16.90 3.35 -0.53
N ALA A 151 -18.13 3.73 -0.88
CA ALA A 151 -18.51 3.91 -2.28
C ALA A 151 -18.01 5.28 -2.77
N PHE A 152 -17.12 5.29 -3.76
CA PHE A 152 -16.51 6.50 -4.32
C PHE A 152 -16.25 6.38 -5.83
N LYS A 153 -15.84 7.48 -6.47
CA LYS A 153 -15.45 7.53 -7.89
C LYS A 153 -14.26 6.62 -8.20
N GLU A 154 -14.40 5.77 -9.22
CA GLU A 154 -13.37 4.83 -9.68
C GLU A 154 -12.04 5.52 -10.04
N GLU A 155 -12.10 6.70 -10.66
CA GLU A 155 -10.92 7.47 -11.07
C GLU A 155 -9.99 7.83 -9.90
N TYR A 156 -10.54 8.23 -8.75
CA TYR A 156 -9.74 8.57 -7.57
C TYR A 156 -9.04 7.33 -7.00
N MET A 157 -9.65 6.16 -7.15
CA MET A 157 -9.09 4.91 -6.67
C MET A 157 -7.94 4.40 -7.51
N GLU A 158 -8.04 4.51 -8.83
CA GLU A 158 -6.93 4.18 -9.72
C GLU A 158 -5.70 5.04 -9.37
N LYS A 159 -5.93 6.34 -9.19
CA LYS A 159 -4.91 7.30 -8.76
C LYS A 159 -4.32 6.96 -7.38
N PHE A 160 -5.14 6.64 -6.39
CA PHE A 160 -4.67 6.22 -5.06
C PHE A 160 -3.87 4.91 -5.08
N ARG A 161 -4.31 3.91 -5.86
CA ARG A 161 -3.56 2.66 -6.06
C ARG A 161 -2.22 2.89 -6.71
N GLU A 162 -2.15 3.80 -7.70
CA GLU A 162 -0.91 4.20 -8.32
C GLU A 162 0.06 4.79 -7.28
N LEU A 163 -0.39 5.74 -6.45
CA LEU A 163 0.43 6.35 -5.39
C LEU A 163 0.94 5.32 -4.37
N GLU A 164 0.10 4.36 -3.98
CA GLU A 164 0.47 3.29 -3.06
C GLU A 164 1.54 2.38 -3.65
N CYS A 165 1.44 2.09 -4.95
CA CYS A 165 2.46 1.35 -5.69
C CYS A 165 3.81 2.09 -5.67
N TYR A 166 3.82 3.42 -5.81
CA TYR A 166 5.05 4.21 -5.65
C TYR A 166 5.62 4.14 -4.24
N ALA A 167 4.77 4.30 -3.21
CA ALA A 167 5.18 4.20 -1.82
C ALA A 167 5.83 2.84 -1.51
N ARG A 168 5.25 1.75 -2.03
CA ARG A 168 5.78 0.38 -1.91
C ARG A 168 7.12 0.20 -2.63
N LYS A 169 7.21 0.62 -3.90
CA LYS A 169 8.45 0.52 -4.70
C LYS A 169 9.61 1.25 -4.04
N LEU A 170 9.33 2.39 -3.42
CA LEU A 170 10.32 3.21 -2.73
C LEU A 170 10.52 2.83 -1.25
N ARG A 171 9.80 1.80 -0.74
CA ARG A 171 9.85 1.33 0.65
C ARG A 171 9.62 2.45 1.67
N LEU A 172 8.68 3.35 1.38
CA LEU A 172 8.32 4.47 2.25
C LEU A 172 7.38 4.02 3.36
N GLY A 173 7.49 4.64 4.53
CA GLY A 173 6.56 4.47 5.65
C GLY A 173 6.28 3.01 6.01
N LEU A 174 5.00 2.61 5.92
CA LEU A 174 4.48 1.25 6.12
C LEU A 174 5.22 0.17 5.34
N TRP A 175 5.88 0.54 4.23
CA TRP A 175 6.55 -0.37 3.32
C TRP A 175 8.07 -0.48 3.57
N SER A 176 8.57 0.17 4.62
CA SER A 176 9.96 0.06 5.04
C SER A 176 10.23 -1.27 5.75
N THR A 177 11.34 -1.94 5.42
CA THR A 177 11.75 -3.16 6.12
C THR A 177 12.24 -2.79 7.52
N SER A 178 11.46 -3.09 8.55
CA SER A 178 11.82 -2.91 9.96
C SER A 178 13.11 -3.67 10.27
N THR A 179 14.25 -2.98 10.23
CA THR A 179 15.53 -3.55 10.66
C THR A 179 16.11 -2.70 11.77
N GLU A 180 15.39 -2.53 12.88
CA GLU A 180 16.03 -2.25 14.17
C GLU A 180 15.23 -2.89 15.32
N PRO A 181 15.83 -3.84 16.06
CA PRO A 181 15.39 -4.15 17.40
C PRO A 181 15.68 -2.93 18.29
N GLN A 182 14.67 -2.44 19.00
CA GLN A 182 14.87 -1.49 20.11
C GLN A 182 15.81 -2.11 21.14
N LYS A 183 17.09 -1.73 21.12
CA LYS A 183 18.05 -2.09 22.16
C LYS A 183 17.75 -1.27 23.41
N ALA A 184 17.19 -1.93 24.42
CA ALA A 184 17.33 -1.49 25.81
C ALA A 184 18.83 -1.47 26.17
N GLN A 185 19.33 -0.32 26.60
CA GLN A 185 20.66 -0.17 27.21
C GLN A 185 20.65 -0.72 28.65
N GLY A 186 21.65 -1.53 28.99
CA GLY A 186 21.93 -1.83 30.39
C GLY A 186 22.88 -3.01 30.65
N SER A 187 24.17 -2.70 30.77
CA SER A 187 25.20 -3.40 31.57
C SER A 187 26.01 -4.56 30.97
N THR A 188 27.24 -4.21 30.61
CA THR A 188 28.50 -4.97 30.50
C THR A 188 28.80 -5.95 31.64
N SER A 189 29.44 -7.10 31.34
CA SER A 189 30.87 -7.39 31.65
C SER A 189 31.22 -8.90 31.78
N THR A 190 32.13 -9.36 30.90
CA THR A 190 33.24 -10.35 31.09
C THR A 190 32.97 -11.86 31.32
N GLU A 191 33.45 -12.67 30.35
CA GLU A 191 33.84 -14.09 30.46
C GLU A 191 35.39 -14.20 30.64
N PRO A 192 36.01 -15.32 31.11
CA PRO A 192 36.02 -16.59 30.35
C PRO A 192 36.06 -17.93 31.13
N GLN A 193 35.45 -18.95 30.49
CA GLN A 193 35.82 -20.37 30.34
C GLN A 193 36.06 -21.34 31.53
N LYS A 194 35.36 -22.48 31.47
CA LYS A 194 36.01 -23.82 31.45
C LYS A 194 35.15 -24.92 30.81
N THR A 195 35.79 -25.65 29.88
CA THR A 195 35.53 -26.98 29.27
C THR A 195 35.10 -28.03 30.32
N GLN A 196 34.34 -29.11 30.08
CA GLN A 196 34.25 -30.03 28.94
C GLN A 196 33.12 -31.07 29.20
N GLU A 197 32.68 -31.74 28.13
CA GLU A 197 32.27 -33.15 28.05
C GLU A 197 30.87 -33.44 27.47
N SER A 198 30.83 -34.50 26.68
CA SER A 198 30.10 -34.66 25.42
C SER A 198 29.27 -35.93 25.40
N THR A 199 28.03 -35.90 24.90
CA THR A 199 27.35 -36.88 24.01
C THR A 199 25.84 -36.58 23.93
N PRO A 200 25.11 -37.07 22.91
CA PRO A 200 25.36 -37.11 21.47
C PRO A 200 24.41 -36.15 20.71
N VAL A 201 24.85 -35.70 19.54
CA VAL A 201 24.10 -34.85 18.63
C VAL A 201 22.90 -35.65 18.07
N GLU A 202 21.70 -35.31 18.53
CA GLU A 202 20.46 -35.60 17.81
C GLU A 202 20.45 -34.68 16.59
N SER A 203 20.58 -35.30 15.42
CA SER A 203 20.59 -34.63 14.12
C SER A 203 19.28 -33.86 13.95
N GLN A 204 19.35 -32.55 14.10
CA GLN A 204 18.33 -31.67 13.54
C GLN A 204 18.43 -31.82 12.03
N GLU A 205 17.45 -32.54 11.47
CA GLU A 205 17.15 -32.52 10.04
C GLU A 205 16.99 -31.05 9.65
N THR A 206 17.89 -30.57 8.81
CA THR A 206 17.65 -29.36 8.03
C THR A 206 16.42 -29.66 7.19
N GLU A 207 15.28 -29.00 7.46
CA GLU A 207 14.12 -29.11 6.59
C GLU A 207 14.55 -28.76 5.16
N ASP A 208 14.58 -29.77 4.29
CA ASP A 208 14.80 -29.60 2.87
C ASP A 208 13.77 -28.58 2.37
N VAL A 209 14.24 -27.46 1.79
CA VAL A 209 13.37 -26.49 1.13
C VAL A 209 12.59 -27.24 0.06
N LYS A 210 11.32 -27.49 0.33
CA LYS A 210 10.44 -28.22 -0.57
C LYS A 210 10.31 -27.40 -1.86
N THR A 211 10.95 -27.86 -2.92
CA THR A 211 10.94 -27.18 -4.21
C THR A 211 9.70 -27.60 -4.99
N TYR A 212 8.81 -26.64 -5.25
CA TYR A 212 7.62 -26.85 -6.05
C TYR A 212 7.92 -26.49 -7.51
N ASN A 213 7.57 -27.37 -8.45
CA ASN A 213 7.61 -27.05 -9.87
C ASN A 213 6.24 -26.51 -10.35
N VAL A 214 5.68 -25.56 -9.61
CA VAL A 214 4.43 -24.87 -9.95
C VAL A 214 4.82 -23.50 -10.50
N LYS A 215 4.27 -23.11 -11.65
CA LYS A 215 4.65 -21.86 -12.31
C LYS A 215 3.46 -21.04 -12.74
N ILE A 216 3.62 -19.73 -12.66
CA ILE A 216 2.80 -18.78 -13.43
C ILE A 216 3.25 -18.89 -14.89
N VAL A 217 2.32 -19.17 -15.80
CA VAL A 217 2.64 -19.39 -17.22
C VAL A 217 2.12 -18.28 -18.13
N THR A 218 1.12 -17.51 -17.69
CA THR A 218 0.49 -16.47 -18.48
C THR A 218 -0.20 -15.46 -17.59
N ILE A 219 -0.16 -14.19 -18.00
CA ILE A 219 -1.06 -13.14 -17.53
C ILE A 219 -1.77 -12.58 -18.77
N GLN A 220 -3.09 -12.63 -18.79
CA GLN A 220 -3.93 -11.90 -19.75
C GLN A 220 -4.47 -10.66 -19.06
N TYR A 221 -4.23 -9.50 -19.66
CA TYR A 221 -4.42 -8.18 -19.03
C TYR A 221 -5.11 -7.16 -19.95
N LYS A 222 -5.53 -7.58 -21.15
CA LYS A 222 -6.04 -6.66 -22.18
C LYS A 222 -7.56 -6.66 -22.30
N ASP A 223 -8.22 -7.59 -21.64
CA ASP A 223 -9.65 -7.80 -21.70
C ASP A 223 -10.29 -7.44 -20.36
N LYS A 224 -11.62 -7.29 -20.36
CA LYS A 224 -12.40 -7.00 -19.15
C LYS A 224 -12.46 -8.18 -18.16
N ASP A 225 -12.11 -9.36 -18.63
CA ASP A 225 -11.80 -10.55 -17.83
C ASP A 225 -10.30 -10.84 -18.00
N GLU A 226 -9.52 -10.27 -17.09
CA GLU A 226 -8.10 -10.54 -16.97
C GLU A 226 -7.88 -11.82 -16.18
N TYR A 227 -6.80 -12.53 -16.42
CA TYR A 227 -6.49 -13.70 -15.61
C TYR A 227 -5.02 -14.07 -15.63
N ILE A 228 -4.60 -14.70 -14.54
CA ILE A 228 -3.31 -15.36 -14.42
C ILE A 228 -3.51 -16.87 -14.49
N VAL A 229 -2.69 -17.57 -15.27
CA VAL A 229 -2.70 -19.03 -15.38
C VAL A 229 -1.52 -19.61 -14.61
N ILE A 230 -1.80 -20.60 -13.76
CA ILE A 230 -0.80 -21.33 -12.98
C ILE A 230 -0.86 -22.81 -13.35
N GLN A 231 0.30 -23.43 -13.52
CA GLN A 231 0.43 -24.83 -13.92
C GLN A 231 1.40 -25.59 -13.00
N ASN A 232 1.06 -26.83 -12.66
CA ASN A 232 1.99 -27.76 -12.02
C ASN A 232 2.80 -28.53 -13.08
N PHE A 233 4.10 -28.26 -13.17
CA PHE A 233 5.07 -29.00 -13.99
C PHE A 233 5.78 -30.12 -13.22
N GLY A 234 5.45 -30.31 -11.95
CA GLY A 234 5.95 -31.39 -11.12
C GLY A 234 5.34 -32.74 -11.47
N THR A 235 5.81 -33.79 -10.80
CA THR A 235 5.34 -35.17 -10.96
C THR A 235 4.38 -35.62 -9.85
N SER A 236 4.05 -34.72 -8.91
CA SER A 236 3.15 -35.01 -7.79
C SER A 236 2.11 -33.89 -7.61
N PRO A 237 0.90 -34.20 -7.11
CA PRO A 237 -0.10 -33.18 -6.79
C PRO A 237 0.40 -32.17 -5.75
N VAL A 238 -0.02 -30.92 -5.89
CA VAL A 238 0.35 -29.83 -4.96
C VAL A 238 -0.92 -29.16 -4.43
N ASN A 239 -1.10 -29.18 -3.10
CA ASN A 239 -2.15 -28.40 -2.46
C ASN A 239 -1.72 -26.94 -2.31
N LEU A 240 -2.52 -26.03 -2.86
CA LEU A 240 -2.29 -24.59 -2.86
C LEU A 240 -2.99 -23.87 -1.70
N ALA A 241 -3.65 -24.56 -0.78
CA ALA A 241 -4.32 -23.94 0.37
C ALA A 241 -3.40 -22.93 1.08
N GLY A 242 -3.83 -21.67 1.15
CA GLY A 242 -3.08 -20.61 1.82
C GLY A 242 -1.87 -20.06 1.04
N TRP A 243 -1.57 -20.59 -0.14
CA TRP A 243 -0.61 -19.98 -1.06
C TRP A 243 -1.12 -18.63 -1.53
N LYS A 244 -0.21 -17.78 -2.01
CA LYS A 244 -0.56 -16.40 -2.38
C LYS A 244 -0.03 -15.96 -3.72
N ILE A 245 -0.79 -15.15 -4.44
CA ILE A 245 -0.32 -14.36 -5.58
C ILE A 245 -0.17 -12.92 -5.12
N PHE A 246 0.96 -12.31 -5.47
CA PHE A 246 1.20 -10.88 -5.34
C PHE A 246 1.27 -10.24 -6.72
N SER A 247 0.48 -9.20 -6.95
CA SER A 247 0.68 -8.29 -8.09
C SER A 247 1.69 -7.20 -7.70
N LYS A 248 2.51 -6.74 -8.64
CA LYS A 248 3.39 -5.57 -8.47
C LYS A 248 2.61 -4.32 -8.04
N GLY A 249 1.31 -4.26 -8.34
CA GLY A 249 0.39 -3.22 -7.85
C GLY A 249 0.13 -3.25 -6.34
N GLY A 250 0.57 -4.31 -5.64
CA GLY A 250 0.47 -4.46 -4.19
C GLY A 250 -0.75 -5.24 -3.71
N GLN A 251 -1.55 -5.78 -4.63
CA GLN A 251 -2.69 -6.62 -4.32
C GLN A 251 -2.25 -8.06 -4.02
N TRP A 252 -2.99 -8.72 -3.12
CA TRP A 252 -2.81 -10.12 -2.77
C TRP A 252 -4.04 -10.96 -3.13
N TYR A 253 -3.81 -12.16 -3.63
CA TYR A 253 -4.78 -13.24 -3.71
C TYR A 253 -4.34 -14.37 -2.80
N THR A 254 -5.26 -14.99 -2.05
CA THR A 254 -4.97 -16.20 -1.28
C THR A 254 -5.79 -17.35 -1.83
N PHE A 255 -5.13 -18.46 -2.13
CA PHE A 255 -5.78 -19.63 -2.67
C PHE A 255 -6.70 -20.31 -1.63
N PRO A 256 -7.91 -20.72 -2.03
CA PRO A 256 -8.71 -21.63 -1.23
C PRO A 256 -8.05 -23.02 -1.21
N ASN A 257 -8.66 -23.97 -0.49
CA ASN A 257 -8.18 -25.35 -0.50
C ASN A 257 -8.42 -26.01 -1.86
N ILE A 258 -7.40 -25.96 -2.72
CA ILE A 258 -7.39 -26.55 -4.06
C ILE A 258 -6.11 -27.35 -4.24
N THR A 259 -6.21 -28.51 -4.89
CA THR A 259 -5.06 -29.34 -5.26
C THR A 259 -4.87 -29.27 -6.76
N LEU A 260 -3.63 -29.05 -7.20
CA LEU A 260 -3.23 -28.98 -8.59
C LEU A 260 -2.46 -30.24 -8.96
N ASP A 261 -3.07 -31.11 -9.76
CA ASP A 261 -2.49 -32.36 -10.24
C ASP A 261 -1.33 -32.12 -11.23
N PRO A 262 -0.43 -33.10 -11.45
CA PRO A 262 0.64 -32.99 -12.44
C PRO A 262 0.10 -32.62 -13.84
N GLY A 263 0.61 -31.53 -14.40
CA GLY A 263 0.19 -30.99 -15.69
C GLY A 263 -1.07 -30.13 -15.66
N GLU A 264 -1.82 -30.11 -14.56
CA GLU A 264 -3.07 -29.35 -14.42
C GLU A 264 -2.82 -27.84 -14.43
N ARG A 265 -3.79 -27.10 -14.94
CA ARG A 265 -3.81 -25.64 -15.00
C ARG A 265 -5.03 -25.09 -14.28
N ILE A 266 -4.84 -24.00 -13.55
CA ILE A 266 -5.91 -23.17 -13.01
C ILE A 266 -5.73 -21.73 -13.45
N SER A 267 -6.83 -21.00 -13.55
CA SER A 267 -6.84 -19.56 -13.80
C SER A 267 -7.45 -18.82 -12.62
N VAL A 268 -6.86 -17.67 -12.26
CA VAL A 268 -7.42 -16.75 -11.27
C VAL A 268 -7.78 -15.46 -12.01
N HIS A 269 -9.06 -15.10 -11.96
CA HIS A 269 -9.65 -14.06 -12.80
C HIS A 269 -9.81 -12.73 -12.05
N SER A 270 -9.61 -11.61 -12.75
CA SER A 270 -9.78 -10.24 -12.30
C SER A 270 -10.41 -9.36 -13.38
N GLY A 271 -10.97 -8.22 -13.01
CA GLY A 271 -11.59 -7.28 -13.94
C GLY A 271 -13.13 -7.27 -13.90
N PRO A 272 -13.77 -6.27 -14.51
CA PRO A 272 -15.22 -6.05 -14.42
C PRO A 272 -16.08 -7.22 -14.92
N GLU A 273 -15.54 -8.03 -15.83
CA GLU A 273 -16.21 -9.21 -16.39
C GLU A 273 -15.60 -10.53 -15.88
N ALA A 274 -14.81 -10.47 -14.80
CA ALA A 274 -14.18 -11.65 -14.19
C ALA A 274 -15.19 -12.75 -13.85
N SER A 275 -14.92 -13.95 -14.35
CA SER A 275 -15.80 -15.10 -14.17
C SER A 275 -15.00 -16.40 -14.01
N GLY A 276 -15.64 -17.46 -13.50
CA GLY A 276 -15.00 -18.77 -13.33
C GLY A 276 -14.91 -19.23 -11.88
N ALA A 277 -14.14 -20.30 -11.65
CA ALA A 277 -14.07 -20.96 -10.35
C ALA A 277 -13.25 -20.17 -9.30
N LEU A 278 -12.23 -19.43 -9.76
CA LEU A 278 -11.37 -18.59 -8.91
C LEU A 278 -11.43 -17.15 -9.41
N VAL A 279 -12.17 -16.31 -8.69
CA VAL A 279 -12.23 -14.86 -8.94
C VAL A 279 -11.46 -14.15 -7.83
N TRP A 280 -10.49 -13.33 -8.23
CA TRP A 280 -9.74 -12.45 -7.33
C TRP A 280 -10.59 -11.24 -6.95
N THR A 281 -11.08 -10.51 -7.95
CA THR A 281 -11.84 -9.28 -7.75
C THR A 281 -12.54 -8.88 -9.06
N ASN A 282 -13.56 -8.04 -9.00
CA ASN A 282 -14.21 -7.44 -10.17
C ASN A 282 -13.48 -6.18 -10.67
N GLN A 283 -12.22 -6.02 -10.30
CA GLN A 283 -11.35 -4.87 -10.61
C GLN A 283 -10.15 -5.34 -11.42
N TYR A 284 -9.62 -4.49 -12.32
CA TYR A 284 -8.37 -4.79 -13.00
C TYR A 284 -7.23 -4.93 -11.99
N ILE A 285 -6.42 -5.98 -12.13
CA ILE A 285 -5.23 -6.25 -11.31
C ILE A 285 -3.96 -6.02 -12.12
N TRP A 286 -4.02 -6.24 -13.43
CA TRP A 286 -2.86 -6.28 -14.30
C TRP A 286 -2.85 -5.04 -15.18
N ASN A 287 -1.72 -4.33 -15.26
CA ASN A 287 -1.63 -3.10 -16.06
C ASN A 287 -1.06 -3.34 -17.47
N ASP A 288 -1.29 -2.37 -18.37
CA ASP A 288 -0.93 -2.42 -19.79
C ASP A 288 0.52 -2.04 -20.10
N LYS A 289 1.27 -1.57 -19.10
CA LYS A 289 2.65 -1.06 -19.20
C LYS A 289 3.71 -2.04 -18.68
N GLY A 290 3.30 -3.27 -18.40
CA GLY A 290 4.15 -4.33 -17.87
C GLY A 290 3.95 -4.51 -16.37
N ASP A 291 3.51 -5.70 -15.99
CA ASP A 291 3.23 -6.09 -14.61
C ASP A 291 3.98 -7.37 -14.25
N LYS A 292 4.18 -7.59 -12.96
CA LYS A 292 4.84 -8.78 -12.43
C LYS A 292 3.92 -9.45 -11.42
N ALA A 293 3.68 -10.75 -11.61
CA ALA A 293 3.07 -11.60 -10.61
C ALA A 293 4.14 -12.44 -9.91
N THR A 294 4.04 -12.54 -8.59
CA THR A 294 4.85 -13.46 -7.77
C THR A 294 3.94 -14.43 -7.03
N LEU A 295 4.20 -15.73 -7.17
CA LEU A 295 3.52 -16.81 -6.48
C LEU A 295 4.35 -17.23 -5.26
N TYR A 296 3.71 -17.30 -4.10
CA TYR A 296 4.30 -17.70 -2.82
C TYR A 296 3.64 -18.98 -2.30
N ASP A 297 4.45 -19.86 -1.69
CA ASP A 297 3.93 -20.98 -0.92
C ASP A 297 3.34 -20.54 0.43
N VAL A 298 2.77 -21.49 1.17
CA VAL A 298 2.17 -21.25 2.50
C VAL A 298 3.17 -20.72 3.54
N ASN A 299 4.47 -20.98 3.34
CA ASN A 299 5.55 -20.53 4.22
C ASN A 299 6.11 -19.15 3.79
N GLY A 300 5.60 -18.58 2.69
CA GLY A 300 6.06 -17.30 2.15
C GLY A 300 7.30 -17.41 1.27
N ASN A 301 7.72 -18.61 0.84
CA ASN A 301 8.80 -18.75 -0.13
C ASN A 301 8.29 -18.45 -1.54
N VAL A 302 9.12 -17.76 -2.34
CA VAL A 302 8.81 -17.52 -3.75
C VAL A 302 8.89 -18.83 -4.53
N VAL A 303 7.79 -19.19 -5.19
CA VAL A 303 7.68 -20.40 -6.01
C VAL A 303 7.82 -20.06 -7.50
N SER A 304 7.21 -18.96 -7.94
CA SER A 304 7.26 -18.54 -9.35
C SER A 304 7.12 -17.04 -9.48
N GLU A 305 7.75 -16.48 -10.52
CA GLU A 305 7.56 -15.10 -10.93
C GLU A 305 7.28 -15.04 -12.44
N TYR A 306 6.47 -14.07 -12.86
CA TYR A 306 6.15 -13.86 -14.27
C TYR A 306 5.98 -12.37 -14.55
N GLU A 307 6.67 -11.86 -15.56
CA GLU A 307 6.60 -10.48 -16.04
C GLU A 307 6.36 -10.50 -17.55
N TYR A 308 5.55 -9.57 -18.08
CA TYR A 308 5.14 -9.50 -19.48
C TYR A 308 5.22 -8.09 -20.05
#